data_AF-A0A1E3P5E9-F1
#
_entry.id   AF-A0A1E3P5E9-F1
#
_cell.length_a   1.000
_cell.length_b   1.000
_cell.length_c   1.000
_cell.angle_alpha   90.00
_cell.angle_beta   90.00
_cell.angle_gamma   90.00
#
_symmetry.space_group_name_H-M   'P 1'
#
loop_
_entity.id
_entity.type
_entity.pdbx_description
1 polymer ?
#
loop_
_entity_poly.entity_id
_entity_poly.type
_entity_poly.pdbx_seq_one_letter_code
_entity_poly.pdbx_strand_id
1 'polypeptide(L)'
;MICVECNAPVDSLYVKYANDYIKLTDCPSCSKVADKYVEFDNVILFIDTLLLKPQAYRHLVYNLMGNAPNDLKQSSQRSLKGWFLKNKKVNRIRLLMILFKIYLTWAYEEKNYNFEESINPFLIMNSILKKNAVTQYLYFSLKCISDDVITHTFIPFFMFNVVGWNPNGYVSKDSHNKRYYKMALSLTILISGATNLFPILMLIWPYNNITITNIISSVADLSLIEALRIVTDCSIPSAISVFLLNTLIKFIVTRMLLIVILTKGNESLAYSIANHEYANFVQRIMGLRQILERSLKPFI
;
A
#
# COMPACT_ATOMS: atom_id res chain seq x y z
N MET A 1 -16.40 18.58 -0.55
CA MET A 1 -15.07 18.59 -1.19
C MET A 1 -14.07 19.23 -0.23
N ILE A 2 -12.77 19.15 -0.50
CA ILE A 2 -11.75 19.78 0.36
C ILE A 2 -10.80 20.67 -0.46
N CYS A 3 -10.18 21.64 0.21
CA CYS A 3 -9.08 22.40 -0.36
C CYS A 3 -7.79 21.57 -0.35
N VAL A 4 -7.07 21.55 -1.48
CA VAL A 4 -5.81 20.79 -1.62
C VAL A 4 -4.66 21.39 -0.79
N GLU A 5 -4.74 22.69 -0.44
CA GLU A 5 -3.70 23.39 0.32
C GLU A 5 -3.89 23.22 1.84
N CYS A 6 -5.07 23.54 2.37
CA CYS A 6 -5.31 23.61 3.82
C CYS A 6 -6.19 22.48 4.39
N ASN A 7 -6.69 21.56 3.55
CA ASN A 7 -7.60 20.49 3.97
C ASN A 7 -8.90 20.96 4.66
N ALA A 8 -9.26 22.24 4.48
CA ALA A 8 -10.56 22.76 4.94
C ALA A 8 -11.67 22.31 3.97
N PRO A 9 -12.89 22.04 4.47
CA PRO A 9 -14.02 21.74 3.62
C PRO A 9 -14.37 22.97 2.75
N VAL A 10 -14.71 22.70 1.49
CA VAL A 10 -15.15 23.72 0.53
C VAL A 10 -16.43 23.24 -0.16
N ASP A 11 -17.38 24.15 -0.34
CA ASP A 11 -18.70 23.86 -0.90
C ASP A 11 -18.64 23.49 -2.38
N SER A 12 -17.88 24.26 -3.18
CA SER A 12 -17.64 23.99 -4.59
C SER A 12 -16.17 24.25 -4.95
N LEU A 13 -15.58 23.39 -5.77
CA LEU A 13 -14.19 23.55 -6.25
C LEU A 13 -14.09 24.52 -7.44
N TYR A 14 -15.20 24.65 -8.17
CA TYR A 14 -15.30 25.50 -9.34
C TYR A 14 -16.75 25.89 -9.58
N VAL A 15 -16.94 27.03 -10.26
CA VAL A 15 -18.22 27.48 -10.78
C VAL A 15 -18.19 27.31 -12.30
N LYS A 16 -19.20 26.62 -12.84
CA LYS A 16 -19.37 26.43 -14.28
C LYS A 16 -20.36 27.47 -14.80
N TYR A 17 -19.93 28.29 -15.76
CA TYR A 17 -20.77 29.28 -16.44
C TYR A 17 -21.48 28.66 -17.64
N ALA A 18 -22.51 29.34 -18.17
CA ALA A 18 -23.37 28.84 -19.25
C ALA A 18 -22.60 28.45 -20.53
N ASN A 19 -21.44 29.07 -20.77
CA ASN A 19 -20.59 28.82 -21.93
C ASN A 19 -19.57 27.68 -21.70
N ASP A 20 -19.84 26.77 -20.77
CA ASP A 20 -18.94 25.69 -20.32
C ASP A 20 -17.59 26.15 -19.72
N TYR A 21 -17.32 27.45 -19.63
CA TYR A 21 -16.16 27.98 -18.92
C TYR A 21 -16.26 27.68 -17.42
N ILE A 22 -15.18 27.14 -16.90
CA ILE A 22 -15.02 26.82 -15.48
C ILE A 22 -14.13 27.89 -14.86
N LYS A 23 -14.55 28.41 -13.70
CA LYS A 23 -13.72 29.28 -12.86
C LYS A 23 -13.48 28.60 -11.52
N LEU A 24 -12.22 28.43 -11.16
CA LEU A 24 -11.83 27.86 -9.87
C LEU A 24 -12.26 28.79 -8.71
N THR A 25 -12.67 28.18 -7.61
CA THR A 25 -13.04 28.91 -6.38
C THR A 25 -11.84 29.09 -5.46
N ASP A 26 -11.81 30.20 -4.74
CA ASP A 26 -10.83 30.42 -3.69
C ASP A 26 -11.32 29.84 -2.36
N CYS A 27 -10.41 29.26 -1.58
CA CYS A 27 -10.73 28.70 -0.29
C CYS A 27 -10.97 29.83 0.74
N PRO A 28 -12.08 29.82 1.50
CA PRO A 28 -12.37 30.86 2.49
C PRO A 28 -11.41 30.83 3.70
N SER A 29 -10.72 29.71 3.93
CA SER A 29 -9.82 29.54 5.07
C SER A 29 -8.39 30.04 4.77
N CYS A 30 -7.85 29.72 3.59
CA CYS A 30 -6.46 30.07 3.24
C CYS A 30 -6.32 31.08 2.10
N SER A 31 -7.44 31.52 1.50
CA SER A 31 -7.51 32.49 0.39
C SER A 31 -6.68 32.10 -0.85
N LYS A 32 -6.31 30.83 -0.98
CA LYS A 32 -5.68 30.25 -2.17
C LYS A 32 -6.73 29.51 -2.99
N VAL A 33 -6.46 29.33 -4.28
CA VAL A 33 -7.28 28.51 -5.18
C VAL A 33 -7.51 27.12 -4.55
N ALA A 34 -8.78 26.73 -4.42
CA ALA A 34 -9.19 25.57 -3.64
C ALA A 34 -8.62 24.25 -4.21
N ASP A 35 -8.62 24.11 -5.53
CA ASP A 35 -8.06 22.95 -6.23
C ASP A 35 -7.65 23.28 -7.67
N LYS A 36 -6.35 23.51 -7.89
CA LYS A 36 -5.78 23.79 -9.21
C LYS A 36 -5.75 22.58 -10.15
N TYR A 37 -5.82 21.35 -9.61
CA TYR A 37 -5.67 20.14 -10.42
C TYR A 37 -6.93 19.80 -11.21
N VAL A 38 -8.04 20.51 -10.98
CA VAL A 38 -9.26 20.39 -11.79
C VAL A 38 -9.01 20.73 -13.27
N GLU A 39 -8.09 21.66 -13.55
CA GLU A 39 -7.75 22.08 -14.91
C GLU A 39 -6.54 21.33 -15.48
N PHE A 40 -5.77 20.65 -14.63
CA PHE A 40 -4.52 20.01 -15.06
C PHE A 40 -4.78 18.70 -15.78
N ASP A 41 -3.96 18.42 -16.79
CA ASP A 41 -3.99 17.14 -17.48
C ASP A 41 -3.61 15.97 -16.55
N ASN A 42 -4.21 14.80 -16.81
CA ASN A 42 -3.95 13.57 -16.06
C ASN A 42 -2.46 13.19 -16.01
N VAL A 43 -1.66 13.58 -17.00
CA VAL A 43 -0.22 13.32 -17.04
C VAL A 43 0.52 14.13 -15.98
N ILE A 44 0.20 15.41 -15.82
CA ILE A 44 0.80 16.28 -14.80
C ILE A 44 0.35 15.80 -13.42
N LEU A 45 -0.94 15.48 -13.27
CA LEU A 45 -1.47 14.90 -12.03
C LEU A 45 -0.74 13.59 -11.66
N PHE A 46 -0.46 12.72 -12.65
CA PHE A 46 0.27 11.48 -12.45
C PHE A 46 1.71 11.71 -11.98
N ILE A 47 2.44 12.62 -12.62
CA ILE A 47 3.82 12.96 -12.22
C ILE A 47 3.84 13.53 -10.81
N ASP A 48 2.95 14.47 -10.50
CA ASP A 48 2.89 15.10 -9.18
C ASP A 48 2.48 14.11 -8.08
N THR A 49 1.64 13.13 -8.42
CA THR A 49 1.34 12.00 -7.53
C THR A 49 2.55 11.09 -7.35
N LEU A 50 3.31 10.80 -8.41
CA LEU A 50 4.55 10.00 -8.29
C LEU A 50 5.58 10.69 -7.39
N LEU A 51 5.64 12.03 -7.44
CA LEU A 51 6.50 12.86 -6.60
C LEU A 51 5.98 13.07 -5.16
N LEU A 52 4.94 12.35 -4.73
CA LEU A 52 4.35 12.48 -3.39
C LEU A 52 3.92 13.92 -3.05
N LYS A 53 3.51 14.72 -4.04
CA LYS A 53 3.05 16.08 -3.77
C LYS A 53 1.72 16.04 -2.99
N PRO A 54 1.63 16.68 -1.81
CA PRO A 54 0.44 16.60 -0.96
C PRO A 54 -0.85 17.03 -1.66
N GLN A 55 -0.76 18.08 -2.49
CA GLN A 55 -1.91 18.66 -3.16
C GLN A 55 -2.53 17.72 -4.21
N ALA A 56 -1.69 17.00 -4.97
CA ALA A 56 -2.14 16.02 -5.97
C ALA A 56 -2.80 14.80 -5.31
N TYR A 57 -2.22 14.32 -4.20
CA TYR A 57 -2.83 13.25 -3.40
C TYR A 57 -4.21 13.64 -2.87
N ARG A 58 -4.35 14.85 -2.31
CA ARG A 58 -5.62 15.35 -1.80
C ARG A 58 -6.67 15.49 -2.91
N HIS A 59 -6.27 16.02 -4.07
CA HIS A 59 -7.15 16.07 -5.25
C HIS A 59 -7.65 14.68 -5.65
N LEU A 60 -6.74 13.72 -5.84
CA LEU A 60 -7.07 12.38 -6.34
C LEU A 60 -7.91 11.59 -5.33
N VAL A 61 -7.56 11.66 -4.05
CA VAL A 61 -8.21 10.89 -2.98
C VAL A 61 -9.57 11.47 -2.58
N TYR A 62 -9.69 12.80 -2.47
CA TYR A 62 -10.87 13.44 -1.89
C TYR A 62 -11.75 14.20 -2.88
N ASN A 63 -11.20 14.74 -3.96
CA ASN A 63 -11.98 15.57 -4.89
C ASN A 63 -12.39 14.79 -6.14
N LEU A 64 -11.51 13.94 -6.68
CA LEU A 64 -11.81 13.10 -7.85
C LEU A 64 -12.75 11.93 -7.50
N MET A 65 -12.57 11.33 -6.32
CA MET A 65 -13.44 10.24 -5.84
C MET A 65 -14.84 10.71 -5.44
N GLY A 66 -14.97 11.93 -4.91
CA GLY A 66 -16.26 12.50 -4.51
C GLY A 66 -17.11 12.96 -5.69
N ASN A 67 -16.50 13.28 -6.82
CA ASN A 67 -17.14 13.83 -8.01
C ASN A 67 -17.64 12.77 -9.01
N ALA A 68 -17.54 11.47 -8.70
CA ALA A 68 -18.10 10.44 -9.58
C ALA A 68 -19.60 10.75 -9.79
N PRO A 69 -20.02 11.13 -11.01
CA PRO A 69 -21.38 11.57 -11.24
C PRO A 69 -22.35 10.46 -10.83
N ASN A 70 -23.50 10.88 -10.33
CA ASN A 70 -24.64 10.05 -9.95
C ASN A 70 -25.25 9.23 -11.11
N ASP A 71 -24.48 8.90 -12.15
CA ASP A 71 -24.87 8.07 -13.30
C ASP A 71 -24.97 6.58 -12.97
N LEU A 72 -24.76 6.19 -11.70
CA LEU A 72 -25.09 4.87 -11.19
C LEU A 72 -26.36 4.93 -10.33
N LYS A 73 -27.42 5.54 -10.86
CA LYS A 73 -28.77 5.10 -10.47
C LYS A 73 -29.01 3.72 -11.07
N GLN A 74 -29.32 2.77 -10.19
CA GLN A 74 -29.94 1.47 -10.46
C GLN A 74 -28.99 0.27 -10.70
N SER A 75 -28.60 -0.37 -9.59
CA SER A 75 -28.82 -1.82 -9.44
C SER A 75 -28.65 -2.23 -7.99
N SER A 76 -29.77 -2.43 -7.30
CA SER A 76 -29.86 -3.14 -6.04
C SER A 76 -29.47 -4.60 -6.22
N GLN A 77 -28.36 -5.06 -5.63
CA GLN A 77 -28.16 -6.48 -5.34
C GLN A 77 -27.14 -6.64 -4.21
N ARG A 78 -27.61 -7.16 -3.07
CA ARG A 78 -26.82 -7.53 -1.88
C ARG A 78 -25.99 -8.80 -2.17
N SER A 79 -24.98 -8.67 -3.02
CA SER A 79 -24.05 -9.74 -3.40
C SER A 79 -22.62 -9.19 -3.42
N LEU A 80 -21.62 -10.02 -3.11
CA LEU A 80 -20.18 -9.73 -3.29
C LEU A 80 -19.89 -9.08 -4.66
N LYS A 81 -20.65 -9.47 -5.69
CA LYS A 81 -20.62 -8.90 -7.04
C LYS A 81 -20.92 -7.39 -7.07
N GLY A 82 -21.83 -6.89 -6.23
CA GLY A 82 -22.18 -5.47 -6.11
C GLY A 82 -21.09 -4.61 -5.44
N TRP A 83 -20.31 -5.18 -4.51
CA TRP A 83 -19.11 -4.52 -3.98
C TRP A 83 -18.02 -4.38 -5.05
N PHE A 84 -17.85 -5.42 -5.89
CA PHE A 84 -16.94 -5.37 -7.03
C PHE A 84 -17.39 -4.37 -8.12
N LEU A 85 -18.69 -4.29 -8.42
CA LEU A 85 -19.24 -3.40 -9.46
C LEU A 85 -19.24 -1.91 -9.08
N LYS A 86 -19.55 -1.55 -7.82
CA LYS A 86 -19.65 -0.14 -7.39
C LYS A 86 -18.31 0.61 -7.55
N ASN A 87 -17.20 -0.10 -7.37
CA ASN A 87 -15.84 0.44 -7.44
C ASN A 87 -15.03 -0.20 -8.58
N LYS A 88 -15.67 -0.45 -9.73
CA LYS A 88 -15.09 -1.21 -10.85
C LYS A 88 -13.70 -0.72 -11.28
N LYS A 89 -13.46 0.60 -11.30
CA LYS A 89 -12.15 1.17 -11.68
C LYS A 89 -11.07 0.90 -10.61
N VAL A 90 -11.34 1.21 -9.35
CA VAL A 90 -10.38 1.03 -8.24
C VAL A 90 -10.07 -0.45 -8.02
N ASN A 91 -11.08 -1.31 -8.06
CA ASN A 91 -10.91 -2.76 -7.92
C ASN A 91 -10.15 -3.37 -9.12
N ARG A 92 -10.38 -2.86 -10.34
CA ARG A 92 -9.60 -3.27 -11.52
C ARG A 92 -8.13 -2.90 -11.40
N ILE A 93 -7.83 -1.68 -10.92
CA ILE A 93 -6.46 -1.24 -10.67
C ILE A 93 -5.83 -2.11 -9.57
N ARG A 94 -6.53 -2.33 -8.45
CA ARG A 94 -6.06 -3.21 -7.36
C ARG A 94 -5.75 -4.62 -7.85
N LEU A 95 -6.61 -5.22 -8.66
CA LEU A 95 -6.36 -6.54 -9.25
C LEU A 95 -5.08 -6.54 -10.10
N LEU A 96 -4.93 -5.55 -10.98
CA LEU A 96 -3.76 -5.41 -11.84
C LEU A 96 -2.47 -5.25 -11.00
N MET A 97 -2.52 -4.41 -9.97
CA MET A 97 -1.42 -4.22 -9.01
C MET A 97 -1.01 -5.52 -8.32
N ILE A 98 -1.99 -6.33 -7.87
CA ILE A 98 -1.75 -7.63 -7.23
C ILE A 98 -1.11 -8.61 -8.22
N LEU A 99 -1.61 -8.68 -9.46
CA LEU A 99 -1.06 -9.58 -10.48
C LEU A 99 0.40 -9.25 -10.79
N PHE A 100 0.72 -7.98 -10.99
CA PHE A 100 2.10 -7.54 -11.19
C PHE A 100 2.98 -7.84 -9.97
N LYS A 101 2.46 -7.60 -8.76
CA LYS A 101 3.18 -7.90 -7.52
C LYS A 101 3.49 -9.39 -7.37
N ILE A 102 2.54 -10.27 -7.69
CA ILE A 102 2.74 -11.73 -7.67
C ILE A 102 3.88 -12.11 -8.60
N TYR A 103 3.83 -11.62 -9.85
CA TYR A 103 4.85 -11.90 -10.84
C TYR A 103 6.25 -11.42 -10.40
N LEU A 104 6.35 -10.18 -9.95
CA LEU A 104 7.62 -9.60 -9.51
C LEU A 104 8.20 -10.31 -8.30
N THR A 105 7.35 -10.66 -7.33
CA THR A 105 7.80 -11.38 -6.14
C THR A 105 8.36 -12.75 -6.54
N TRP A 106 7.66 -13.48 -7.41
CA TRP A 106 8.14 -14.76 -7.91
C TRP A 106 9.45 -14.62 -8.69
N ALA A 107 9.51 -13.73 -9.68
CA ALA A 107 10.69 -13.56 -10.54
C ALA A 107 11.93 -13.08 -9.76
N TYR A 108 11.73 -12.23 -8.75
CA TYR A 108 12.82 -11.77 -7.89
C TYR A 108 13.37 -12.88 -7.00
N GLU A 109 12.50 -13.70 -6.41
CA GLU A 109 12.88 -14.81 -5.55
C GLU A 109 13.54 -15.95 -6.36
N GLU A 110 13.06 -16.23 -7.57
CA GLU A 110 13.70 -17.18 -8.49
C GLU A 110 15.10 -16.72 -8.89
N LYS A 111 15.30 -15.42 -9.16
CA LYS A 111 16.63 -14.87 -9.45
C LYS A 111 17.60 -15.02 -8.27
N ASN A 112 17.12 -14.86 -7.04
CA ASN A 112 17.95 -14.92 -5.83
C ASN A 112 18.15 -16.35 -5.29
N TYR A 113 17.39 -17.33 -5.79
CA TYR A 113 17.43 -18.73 -5.37
C TYR A 113 18.85 -19.30 -5.35
N ASN A 114 19.62 -19.11 -6.44
CA ASN A 114 20.97 -19.68 -6.56
C ASN A 114 21.95 -19.14 -5.51
N PHE A 115 21.76 -17.90 -5.05
CA PHE A 115 22.59 -17.30 -4.01
C PHE A 115 22.16 -17.76 -2.60
N GLU A 116 20.86 -17.76 -2.32
CA GLU A 116 20.33 -18.15 -1.00
C GLU A 116 20.37 -19.66 -0.72
N GLU A 117 20.31 -20.53 -1.74
CA GLU A 117 20.48 -21.99 -1.58
C GLU A 117 21.84 -22.34 -0.96
N SER A 118 22.89 -21.58 -1.27
CA SER A 118 24.24 -21.79 -0.74
C SER A 118 24.40 -21.40 0.74
N ILE A 119 23.53 -20.52 1.26
CA ILE A 119 23.67 -19.94 2.60
C ILE A 119 22.67 -20.59 3.58
N ASN A 120 21.43 -20.88 3.17
CA ASN A 120 20.39 -21.43 4.06
C ASN A 120 19.45 -22.43 3.33
N PRO A 121 19.79 -23.73 3.24
CA PRO A 121 19.00 -24.72 2.51
C PRO A 121 17.64 -25.07 3.14
N PHE A 122 17.42 -24.77 4.42
CA PHE A 122 16.19 -25.07 5.18
C PHE A 122 15.13 -23.95 5.16
N LEU A 123 15.38 -22.85 4.44
CA LEU A 123 14.43 -21.74 4.36
C LEU A 123 13.17 -22.19 3.60
N ILE A 124 11.99 -21.77 4.05
CA ILE A 124 10.69 -22.11 3.43
C ILE A 124 10.74 -21.87 1.91
N MET A 125 11.40 -20.79 1.48
CA MET A 125 11.50 -20.41 0.07
C MET A 125 12.21 -21.47 -0.80
N ASN A 126 13.31 -22.05 -0.31
CA ASN A 126 14.07 -23.06 -1.05
C ASN A 126 13.30 -24.38 -1.20
N SER A 127 12.51 -24.74 -0.19
CA SER A 127 11.63 -25.91 -0.25
C SER A 127 10.43 -25.72 -1.20
N ILE A 128 10.01 -24.48 -1.44
CA ILE A 128 8.92 -24.13 -2.35
C ILE A 128 9.40 -24.10 -3.80
N LEU A 129 10.57 -23.51 -4.06
CA LEU A 129 11.17 -23.40 -5.40
C LEU A 129 11.59 -24.75 -5.99
N LYS A 130 11.75 -25.80 -5.18
CA LYS A 130 11.98 -27.18 -5.65
C LYS A 130 10.71 -27.90 -6.16
N LYS A 131 9.52 -27.38 -5.87
CA LYS A 131 8.24 -28.00 -6.27
C LYS A 131 7.80 -27.53 -7.66
N ASN A 132 6.79 -28.19 -8.23
CA ASN A 132 6.23 -27.87 -9.55
C ASN A 132 5.87 -26.38 -9.69
N ALA A 133 6.07 -25.81 -10.88
CA ALA A 133 5.80 -24.40 -11.18
C ALA A 133 4.39 -23.94 -10.77
N VAL A 134 3.35 -24.76 -11.01
CA VAL A 134 1.96 -24.44 -10.61
C VAL A 134 1.84 -24.24 -9.09
N THR A 135 2.51 -25.09 -8.31
CA THR A 135 2.49 -24.96 -6.85
C THR A 135 3.21 -23.70 -6.40
N GLN A 136 4.35 -23.36 -6.99
CA GLN A 136 5.06 -22.11 -6.70
C GLN A 136 4.17 -20.88 -6.91
N TYR A 137 3.53 -20.78 -8.09
CA TYR A 137 2.64 -19.66 -8.39
C TYR A 137 1.46 -19.57 -7.41
N LEU A 138 0.84 -20.69 -7.04
CA LEU A 138 -0.21 -20.70 -6.02
C LEU A 138 0.29 -20.17 -4.67
N TYR A 139 1.49 -20.56 -4.23
CA TYR A 139 2.08 -20.04 -2.99
C TYR A 139 2.32 -18.52 -3.03
N PHE A 140 2.96 -18.02 -4.08
CA PHE A 140 3.19 -16.58 -4.23
C PHE A 140 1.88 -15.80 -4.36
N SER A 141 0.87 -16.37 -5.03
CA SER A 141 -0.45 -15.75 -5.13
C SER A 141 -1.11 -15.60 -3.75
N LEU A 142 -1.09 -16.64 -2.92
CA LEU A 142 -1.65 -16.60 -1.57
C LEU A 142 -0.90 -15.61 -0.69
N LYS A 143 0.44 -15.63 -0.72
CA LYS A 143 1.28 -14.66 0.01
C LYS A 143 0.91 -13.21 -0.34
N CYS A 144 0.87 -12.87 -1.62
CA CYS A 144 0.57 -11.50 -2.06
C CYS A 144 -0.87 -11.07 -1.81
N ILE A 145 -1.85 -11.97 -1.98
CA ILE A 145 -3.26 -11.69 -1.69
C ILE A 145 -3.47 -11.48 -0.19
N SER A 146 -2.88 -12.32 0.65
CA SER A 146 -2.94 -12.15 2.11
C SER A 146 -2.31 -10.83 2.54
N ASP A 147 -1.13 -10.48 2.02
CA ASP A 147 -0.49 -9.18 2.29
C ASP A 147 -1.41 -8.00 1.94
N ASP A 148 -2.02 -8.03 0.75
CA ASP A 148 -2.91 -6.97 0.26
C ASP A 148 -4.20 -6.87 1.09
N VAL A 149 -4.79 -8.00 1.48
CA VAL A 149 -5.96 -8.02 2.35
C VAL A 149 -5.61 -7.47 3.74
N ILE A 150 -4.46 -7.83 4.29
CA ILE A 150 -4.02 -7.34 5.60
C ILE A 150 -3.82 -5.83 5.54
N THR A 151 -3.08 -5.29 4.56
CA THR A 151 -2.83 -3.84 4.50
C THR A 151 -4.13 -3.04 4.35
N HIS A 152 -5.02 -3.47 3.46
CA HIS A 152 -6.28 -2.76 3.20
C HIS A 152 -7.32 -2.88 4.32
N THR A 153 -7.19 -3.85 5.21
CA THR A 153 -8.09 -3.99 6.37
C THR A 153 -7.49 -3.39 7.64
N PHE A 154 -6.21 -3.66 7.91
CA PHE A 154 -5.52 -3.25 9.13
C PHE A 154 -5.28 -1.74 9.18
N ILE A 155 -4.77 -1.13 8.10
CA ILE A 155 -4.43 0.30 8.11
C ILE A 155 -5.68 1.16 8.39
N PRO A 156 -6.81 1.01 7.66
CA PRO A 156 -8.01 1.79 7.99
C PRO A 156 -8.56 1.48 9.38
N PHE A 157 -8.52 0.23 9.83
CA PHE A 157 -8.95 -0.15 11.17
C PHE A 157 -8.13 0.58 12.25
N PHE A 158 -6.81 0.56 12.14
CA PHE A 158 -5.90 1.18 13.09
C PHE A 158 -6.04 2.71 13.09
N MET A 159 -6.17 3.33 11.92
CA MET A 159 -6.33 4.78 11.81
C MET A 159 -7.62 5.29 12.47
N PHE A 160 -8.74 4.58 12.31
CA PHE A 160 -10.01 4.98 12.94
C PHE A 160 -10.08 4.65 14.43
N ASN A 161 -9.56 3.49 14.85
CA ASN A 161 -9.78 3.00 16.21
C ASN A 161 -8.67 3.39 17.19
N VAL A 162 -7.42 3.46 16.75
CA VAL A 162 -6.26 3.69 17.62
C VAL A 162 -5.78 5.13 17.52
N VAL A 163 -5.58 5.63 16.29
CA VAL A 163 -5.13 7.01 16.06
C VAL A 163 -6.25 8.01 16.30
N GLY A 164 -7.52 7.57 16.29
CA GLY A 164 -8.67 8.45 16.49
C GLY A 164 -8.81 9.50 15.38
N TRP A 165 -8.43 9.14 14.15
CA TRP A 165 -8.45 10.06 13.03
C TRP A 165 -9.89 10.50 12.70
N ASN A 166 -10.17 11.77 12.95
CA ASN A 166 -11.43 12.43 12.62
C ASN A 166 -11.16 13.47 11.53
N PRO A 167 -11.44 13.16 10.25
CA PRO A 167 -11.22 14.11 9.17
C PRO A 167 -12.09 15.36 9.35
N ASN A 168 -11.57 16.52 8.92
CA ASN A 168 -12.29 17.79 9.02
C ASN A 168 -13.61 17.72 8.23
N GLY A 169 -14.74 17.98 8.91
CA GLY A 169 -16.10 17.80 8.35
C GLY A 169 -16.71 16.40 8.56
N TYR A 170 -16.05 15.51 9.30
CA TYR A 170 -16.60 14.21 9.70
C TYR A 170 -17.68 14.36 10.78
N VAL A 171 -18.94 14.12 10.41
CA VAL A 171 -20.04 13.95 11.36
C VAL A 171 -20.12 12.46 11.74
N SER A 172 -19.84 12.13 13.00
CA SER A 172 -19.64 10.76 13.50
C SER A 172 -20.84 9.83 13.37
N LYS A 173 -22.05 10.37 13.13
CA LYS A 173 -23.30 9.61 13.02
C LYS A 173 -23.58 9.06 11.61
N ASP A 174 -22.85 9.49 10.59
CA ASP A 174 -23.11 9.08 9.20
C ASP A 174 -22.26 7.88 8.75
N SER A 175 -22.91 6.72 8.66
CA SER A 175 -22.29 5.48 8.14
C SER A 175 -21.74 5.62 6.71
N HIS A 176 -22.32 6.50 5.90
CA HIS A 176 -21.89 6.81 4.54
C HIS A 176 -20.52 7.53 4.51
N ASN A 177 -20.29 8.48 5.44
CA ASN A 177 -19.04 9.22 5.53
C ASN A 177 -17.89 8.29 5.97
N LYS A 178 -18.13 7.39 6.93
CA LYS A 178 -17.12 6.41 7.35
C LYS A 178 -16.70 5.48 6.20
N ARG A 179 -17.63 5.08 5.33
CA ARG A 179 -17.33 4.26 4.15
C ARG A 179 -16.51 5.03 3.11
N TYR A 180 -16.82 6.32 2.92
CA TYR A 180 -16.06 7.21 2.02
C TYR A 180 -14.60 7.32 2.46
N TYR A 181 -14.34 7.66 3.72
CA TYR A 181 -12.98 7.80 4.23
C TYR A 181 -12.19 6.49 4.26
N LYS A 182 -12.85 5.35 4.52
CA LYS A 182 -12.21 4.01 4.34
C LYS A 182 -11.79 3.76 2.90
N MET A 183 -12.60 4.20 1.93
CA MET A 183 -12.30 4.07 0.51
C MET A 183 -11.16 5.01 0.09
N ALA A 184 -11.15 6.24 0.61
CA ALA A 184 -10.08 7.21 0.44
C ALA A 184 -8.73 6.61 0.90
N LEU A 185 -8.67 6.07 2.12
CA LEU A 185 -7.47 5.39 2.64
C LEU A 185 -7.08 4.17 1.78
N SER A 186 -8.05 3.38 1.32
CA SER A 186 -7.77 2.27 0.41
C SER A 186 -7.15 2.76 -0.90
N LEU A 187 -7.60 3.89 -1.44
CA LEU A 187 -7.03 4.45 -2.65
C LEU A 187 -5.61 5.00 -2.40
N THR A 188 -5.38 5.66 -1.27
CA THR A 188 -4.05 6.09 -0.84
C THR A 188 -3.06 4.93 -0.82
N ILE A 189 -3.46 3.80 -0.20
CA ILE A 189 -2.65 2.59 -0.13
C ILE A 189 -2.35 2.05 -1.53
N LEU A 190 -3.32 2.07 -2.45
CA LEU A 190 -3.11 1.62 -3.84
C LEU A 190 -2.14 2.52 -4.60
N ILE A 191 -2.25 3.84 -4.45
CA ILE A 191 -1.36 4.80 -5.10
C ILE A 191 0.06 4.63 -4.56
N SER A 192 0.24 4.59 -3.23
CA SER A 192 1.54 4.29 -2.64
C SER A 192 2.04 2.90 -3.03
N GLY A 193 1.14 1.96 -3.29
CA GLY A 193 1.47 0.62 -3.76
C GLY A 193 2.13 0.61 -5.14
N ALA A 194 1.91 1.64 -5.97
CA ALA A 194 2.49 1.76 -7.31
C ALA A 194 4.03 1.80 -7.29
N THR A 195 4.64 2.36 -6.25
CA THR A 195 6.10 2.42 -6.11
C THR A 195 6.72 1.03 -5.92
N ASN A 196 5.97 0.07 -5.37
CA ASN A 196 6.40 -1.33 -5.26
C ASN A 196 6.52 -2.04 -6.62
N LEU A 197 6.05 -1.43 -7.71
CA LEU A 197 6.20 -1.95 -9.07
C LEU A 197 7.46 -1.42 -9.76
N PHE A 198 8.17 -0.44 -9.21
CA PHE A 198 9.43 0.03 -9.80
C PHE A 198 10.49 -1.06 -10.00
N PRO A 199 10.57 -2.12 -9.18
CA PRO A 199 11.41 -3.28 -9.48
C PRO A 199 11.14 -3.96 -10.84
N ILE A 200 10.03 -3.71 -11.54
CA ILE A 200 9.83 -4.14 -12.95
C ILE A 200 10.99 -3.65 -13.82
N LEU A 201 11.44 -2.41 -13.61
CA LEU A 201 12.55 -1.83 -14.37
C LEU A 201 13.86 -2.57 -14.10
N MET A 202 14.06 -3.10 -12.89
CA MET A 202 15.22 -3.92 -12.55
C MET A 202 15.17 -5.33 -13.17
N LEU A 203 13.98 -5.79 -13.55
CA LEU A 203 13.81 -7.05 -14.26
C LEU A 203 14.15 -6.88 -15.75
N ILE A 204 13.75 -5.76 -16.35
CA ILE A 204 14.11 -5.40 -17.73
C ILE A 204 15.59 -5.04 -17.82
N TRP A 205 16.11 -4.29 -16.85
CA TRP A 205 17.50 -3.85 -16.78
C TRP A 205 18.20 -4.45 -15.54
N PRO A 206 19.07 -5.47 -15.69
CA PRO A 206 19.65 -6.19 -14.56
C PRO A 206 20.71 -5.34 -13.84
N TYR A 207 20.28 -4.62 -12.81
CA TYR A 207 21.20 -4.03 -11.83
C TYR A 207 21.55 -5.10 -10.79
N ASN A 208 22.76 -5.65 -10.86
CA ASN A 208 23.19 -6.78 -10.00
C ASN A 208 23.65 -6.36 -8.59
N ASN A 209 23.13 -5.26 -8.05
CA ASN A 209 23.53 -4.76 -6.74
C ASN A 209 22.39 -4.94 -5.72
N ILE A 210 22.63 -5.78 -4.71
CA ILE A 210 21.74 -6.00 -3.54
C ILE A 210 21.43 -4.69 -2.81
N THR A 211 22.32 -3.70 -2.91
CA THR A 211 22.10 -2.35 -2.36
C THR A 211 20.97 -1.62 -3.07
N ILE A 212 20.87 -1.73 -4.39
CA ILE A 212 19.83 -1.04 -5.19
C ILE A 212 18.45 -1.64 -4.91
N THR A 213 18.36 -2.97 -4.80
CA THR A 213 17.11 -3.65 -4.46
C THR A 213 16.60 -3.23 -3.08
N ASN A 214 17.51 -3.13 -2.10
CA ASN A 214 17.18 -2.69 -0.75
C ASN A 214 16.73 -1.22 -0.74
N ILE A 215 17.42 -0.32 -1.44
CA ILE A 215 17.04 1.09 -1.56
C ILE A 215 15.63 1.22 -2.15
N ILE A 216 15.33 0.52 -3.24
CA ILE A 216 14.01 0.60 -3.89
C ILE A 216 12.91 0.10 -2.95
N SER A 217 13.16 -1.00 -2.22
CA SER A 217 12.21 -1.49 -1.22
C SER A 217 11.96 -0.47 -0.10
N SER A 218 13.02 0.18 0.41
CA SER A 218 12.91 1.22 1.42
C SER A 218 12.17 2.47 0.91
N VAL A 219 12.41 2.88 -0.34
CA VAL A 219 11.69 4.01 -0.95
C VAL A 219 10.20 3.70 -1.06
N ALA A 220 9.83 2.48 -1.44
CA ALA A 220 8.44 2.09 -1.53
C ALA A 220 7.75 2.09 -0.15
N ASP A 221 8.44 1.62 0.89
CA ASP A 221 7.95 1.68 2.27
C ASP A 221 7.79 3.12 2.79
N LEU A 222 8.77 4.00 2.52
CA LEU A 222 8.68 5.42 2.86
C LEU A 222 7.52 6.12 2.14
N SER A 223 7.24 5.74 0.89
CA SER A 223 6.12 6.30 0.13
C SER A 223 4.76 6.01 0.76
N LEU A 224 4.60 4.86 1.41
CA LEU A 224 3.37 4.51 2.14
C LEU A 224 3.23 5.36 3.42
N ILE A 225 4.32 5.55 4.17
CA ILE A 225 4.33 6.37 5.40
C ILE A 225 3.96 7.81 5.06
N GLU A 226 4.58 8.38 4.02
CA GLU A 226 4.35 9.75 3.60
C GLU A 226 2.94 9.94 3.02
N ALA A 227 2.46 9.00 2.19
CA ALA A 227 1.11 9.06 1.65
C ALA A 227 0.04 9.00 2.75
N LEU A 228 0.24 8.18 3.79
CA LEU A 228 -0.65 8.15 4.95
C LEU A 228 -0.63 9.50 5.67
N ARG A 229 0.56 10.04 5.97
CA ARG A 229 0.72 11.35 6.60
C ARG A 229 -0.02 12.45 5.85
N ILE A 230 0.13 12.52 4.53
CA ILE A 230 -0.51 13.53 3.67
C ILE A 230 -2.03 13.47 3.73
N VAL A 231 -2.60 12.26 3.77
CA VAL A 231 -4.05 12.05 3.68
C VAL A 231 -4.73 12.22 5.04
N THR A 232 -4.07 11.79 6.12
CA THR A 232 -4.66 11.85 7.46
C THR A 232 -4.18 13.02 8.31
N ASP A 233 -3.22 13.82 7.82
CA ASP A 233 -2.58 14.94 8.53
C ASP A 233 -2.11 14.56 9.96
N CYS A 234 -1.73 13.29 10.15
CA CYS A 234 -1.33 12.77 11.45
C CYS A 234 0.17 12.98 11.72
N SER A 235 0.58 12.88 12.98
CA SER A 235 1.98 13.04 13.36
C SER A 235 2.85 11.92 12.77
N ILE A 236 4.07 12.27 12.35
CA ILE A 236 5.06 11.32 11.83
C ILE A 236 5.20 10.04 12.69
N PRO A 237 5.33 10.10 14.03
CA PRO A 237 5.46 8.88 14.83
C PRO A 237 4.23 7.97 14.77
N SER A 238 3.03 8.53 14.64
CA SER A 238 1.81 7.72 14.51
C SER A 238 1.78 6.96 13.18
N ALA A 239 2.17 7.60 12.08
CA ALA A 239 2.26 6.98 10.77
C ALA A 239 3.32 5.86 10.72
N ILE A 240 4.48 6.09 11.34
CA ILE A 240 5.53 5.07 11.49
C ILE A 240 5.04 3.88 12.32
N SER A 241 4.34 4.13 13.44
CA SER A 241 3.77 3.08 14.28
C SER A 241 2.78 2.20 13.51
N VAL A 242 1.87 2.83 12.74
CA VAL A 242 0.90 2.12 11.88
C VAL A 242 1.64 1.23 10.88
N PHE A 243 2.67 1.77 10.24
CA PHE A 243 3.47 1.04 9.26
C PHE A 243 4.20 -0.16 9.88
N LEU A 244 4.89 0.04 11.01
CA LEU A 244 5.63 -1.02 11.71
C LEU A 244 4.72 -2.15 12.19
N LEU A 245 3.55 -1.81 12.74
CA LEU A 245 2.58 -2.83 13.16
C LEU A 245 2.01 -3.58 11.96
N ASN A 246 1.73 -2.87 10.86
CA ASN A 246 1.26 -3.48 9.63
C ASN A 246 2.30 -4.44 9.01
N THR A 247 3.58 -4.06 8.98
CA THR A 247 4.65 -4.95 8.48
C THR A 247 4.87 -6.15 9.38
N LEU A 248 4.80 -5.97 10.69
CA LEU A 248 4.88 -7.06 11.66
C LEU A 248 3.73 -8.06 11.52
N ILE A 249 2.49 -7.57 11.41
CA ILE A 249 1.31 -8.44 11.22
C ILE A 249 1.40 -9.19 9.88
N LYS A 250 1.77 -8.50 8.80
CA LYS A 250 2.02 -9.16 7.50
C LYS A 250 3.05 -10.27 7.62
N PHE A 251 4.19 -9.99 8.27
CA PHE A 251 5.28 -10.95 8.44
C PHE A 251 4.81 -12.20 9.21
N ILE A 252 4.09 -12.02 10.31
CA ILE A 252 3.56 -13.12 11.11
C ILE A 252 2.52 -13.92 10.33
N VAL A 253 1.49 -13.25 9.80
CA VAL A 253 0.35 -13.92 9.16
C VAL A 253 0.79 -14.66 7.89
N THR A 254 1.59 -14.04 7.03
CA THR A 254 2.07 -14.71 5.81
C THR A 254 2.93 -15.93 6.11
N ARG A 255 3.83 -15.86 7.10
CA ARG A 255 4.66 -17.01 7.50
C ARG A 255 3.84 -18.12 8.12
N MET A 256 2.89 -17.80 8.98
CA MET A 256 1.98 -18.78 9.56
C MET A 256 1.16 -19.49 8.47
N LEU A 257 0.61 -18.74 7.51
CA LEU A 257 -0.10 -19.32 6.38
C LEU A 257 0.80 -20.25 5.54
N LEU A 258 2.04 -19.85 5.27
CA LEU A 258 2.98 -20.66 4.51
C LEU A 258 3.34 -21.97 5.23
N ILE A 259 3.58 -21.93 6.54
CA ILE A 259 3.87 -23.13 7.34
C ILE A 259 2.69 -24.10 7.30
N VAL A 260 1.46 -23.60 7.47
CA VAL A 260 0.24 -24.42 7.42
C VAL A 260 0.08 -25.10 6.06
N ILE A 261 0.27 -24.37 4.96
CA ILE A 261 0.10 -24.94 3.61
C ILE A 261 1.22 -25.93 3.27
N LEU A 262 2.47 -25.66 3.68
CA LEU A 262 3.61 -26.51 3.33
C LEU A 262 3.57 -27.85 4.06
N THR A 263 3.06 -27.87 5.29
CA THR A 263 3.04 -29.03 6.17
C THR A 263 1.84 -29.94 5.93
N LYS A 264 0.81 -29.46 5.20
CA LYS A 264 -0.45 -30.17 4.95
C LYS A 264 -1.06 -30.77 6.24
N GLY A 265 -0.79 -30.18 7.40
CA GLY A 265 -1.26 -30.65 8.71
C GLY A 265 -0.33 -31.61 9.46
N ASN A 266 0.91 -31.85 9.02
CA ASN A 266 1.88 -32.65 9.78
C ASN A 266 2.62 -31.78 10.82
N GLU A 267 2.29 -31.97 12.11
CA GLU A 267 2.74 -31.14 13.22
C GLU A 267 4.26 -31.16 13.45
N SER A 268 4.91 -32.32 13.26
CA SER A 268 6.35 -32.48 13.50
C SER A 268 7.21 -31.70 12.49
N LEU A 269 6.79 -31.71 11.22
CA LEU A 269 7.44 -30.98 10.14
C LEU A 269 7.11 -29.47 10.19
N ALA A 270 5.97 -29.10 10.76
CA ALA A 270 5.62 -27.71 11.01
C ALA A 270 6.51 -27.08 12.08
N TYR A 271 6.73 -27.80 13.18
CA TYR A 271 7.56 -27.32 14.28
C TYR A 271 9.03 -27.15 13.90
N SER A 272 9.59 -28.11 13.14
CA SER A 272 10.98 -28.01 12.68
C SER A 272 11.19 -26.80 11.75
N ILE A 273 10.30 -26.60 10.77
CA ILE A 273 10.37 -25.47 9.83
C ILE A 273 10.17 -24.13 10.57
N ALA A 274 9.22 -24.05 11.50
CA ALA A 274 9.01 -22.85 12.30
C ALA A 274 10.24 -22.50 13.15
N ASN A 275 10.90 -23.48 13.75
CA ASN A 275 12.11 -23.26 14.54
C ASN A 275 13.30 -22.83 13.68
N HIS A 276 13.47 -23.41 12.49
CA HIS A 276 14.52 -22.98 11.56
C HIS A 276 14.30 -21.55 11.06
N GLU A 277 13.05 -21.16 10.79
CA GLU A 277 12.71 -19.78 10.44
C GLU A 277 12.93 -18.80 11.59
N TYR A 278 12.55 -19.18 12.82
CA TYR A 278 12.80 -18.38 14.00
C TYR A 278 14.30 -18.19 14.25
N ALA A 279 15.10 -19.25 14.15
CA ALA A 279 16.55 -19.19 14.31
C ALA A 279 17.21 -18.26 13.27
N ASN A 280 16.79 -18.35 12.00
CA ASN A 280 17.28 -17.49 10.93
C ASN A 280 16.87 -16.02 11.14
N PHE A 281 15.64 -15.77 11.58
CA PHE A 281 15.17 -14.43 11.92
C PHE A 281 15.99 -13.80 13.06
N VAL A 282 16.25 -14.56 14.14
CA VAL A 282 17.10 -14.14 15.25
C VAL A 282 18.52 -13.84 14.77
N GLN A 283 19.08 -14.69 13.91
CA GLN A 283 20.43 -14.50 13.37
C GLN A 283 20.52 -13.23 12.50
N ARG A 284 19.50 -12.92 11.69
CA ARG A 284 19.42 -11.67 10.91
C ARG A 284 19.32 -10.45 11.82
N ILE A 285 18.52 -10.50 12.88
CA ILE A 285 18.43 -9.40 13.86
C ILE A 285 19.76 -9.18 14.59
N MET A 286 20.42 -10.26 15.02
CA MET A 286 21.74 -10.17 15.65
C MET A 286 22.78 -9.60 14.69
N GLY A 287 22.77 -10.00 13.42
CA GLY A 287 23.63 -9.43 12.38
C GLY A 287 23.37 -7.93 12.15
N LEU A 288 22.11 -7.51 12.08
CA LEU A 288 21.73 -6.10 11.97
C LEU A 288 22.17 -5.29 13.19
N ARG A 289 22.02 -5.84 14.40
CA ARG A 289 22.52 -5.21 15.62
C ARG A 289 24.03 -5.01 15.57
N GLN A 290 24.79 -6.01 15.13
CA GLN A 290 26.25 -5.90 14.97
C GLN A 290 26.65 -4.86 13.92
N ILE A 291 25.88 -4.73 12.83
CA ILE A 291 26.10 -3.69 11.80
C ILE A 291 25.80 -2.30 12.37
N LEU A 292 24.69 -2.14 13.09
CA LEU A 292 24.32 -0.89 13.76
C LEU A 292 25.40 -0.48 14.77
N GLU A 293 25.84 -1.39 15.63
CA GLU A 293 26.92 -1.16 16.59
C GLU A 293 28.25 -0.78 15.90
N ARG A 294 28.55 -1.36 14.74
CA ARG A 294 29.73 -0.96 13.93
C ARG A 294 29.55 0.42 13.26
N SER A 295 28.34 0.78 12.84
CA SER A 295 28.05 2.09 12.23
C SER A 295 27.95 3.24 13.23
N LEU A 296 27.67 2.94 14.50
CA LEU A 296 27.62 3.90 15.60
C LEU A 296 28.99 4.16 16.23
N LYS A 297 29.94 3.21 16.13
CA LYS A 297 31.33 3.38 16.60
C LYS A 297 32.09 4.60 16.06
N PRO A 298 31.92 5.09 14.81
CA PRO A 298 32.59 6.30 14.35
C PRO A 298 31.96 7.62 14.85
N PHE A 299 30.85 7.57 15.62
CA PHE A 299 30.14 8.75 16.14
C PHE A 299 30.20 8.88 17.68
N ILE A 300 31.01 8.06 18.35
CA ILE A 300 31.34 8.13 19.79
C ILE A 300 32.85 8.31 19.91
#